data_AF-M7P323-F1
#
_entry.id   AF-M7P323-F1
#
_cell.length_a   1.000
_cell.length_b   1.000
_cell.length_c   1.000
_cell.angle_alpha   90.00
_cell.angle_beta   90.00
_cell.angle_gamma   90.00
#
_symmetry.space_group_name_H-M   'P 1'
#
loop_
_entity.id
_entity.type
_entity.pdbx_description
1 polymer ?
#
loop_
_entity_poly.entity_id
_entity_poly.type
_entity_poly.pdbx_seq_one_letter_code
_entity_poly.pdbx_strand_id
1 'polypeptide(L)'
;MIDDGIRPCLPYTRPRGKKGYLRKSEFHYDSKRNVYLCPNGQELRYSTTNKQDYRKYKSNGAKCAGCPLLAQFTQSRNHVKVITRHIWQDYLDQAEAIRLTPENKEIYARRKETVERSFGDAKEKCGMRWTTLCGKAKMSMQAMLTFAALNLKKLACWTWESPEPA
;
A
#
# COMPACT_ATOMS: atom_id res chain seq x y z
N MET A 1 5.42 5.67 14.16
CA MET A 1 5.99 4.42 13.59
C MET A 1 7.45 4.62 13.22
N ILE A 2 7.75 5.41 12.18
CA ILE A 2 9.15 5.68 11.78
C ILE A 2 9.86 6.49 12.88
N ASP A 3 9.17 7.49 13.45
CA ASP A 3 9.68 8.29 14.58
C ASP A 3 9.90 7.46 15.86
N ASP A 4 9.24 6.31 15.98
CA ASP A 4 9.36 5.39 17.11
C ASP A 4 10.44 4.32 16.87
N GLY A 5 11.24 4.45 15.80
CA GLY A 5 12.28 3.47 15.43
C GLY A 5 11.74 2.17 14.82
N ILE A 6 10.44 2.09 14.52
CA ILE A 6 9.82 0.88 13.95
C ILE A 6 10.00 0.91 12.43
N ARG A 7 10.75 -0.07 11.89
CA ARG A 7 11.00 -0.20 10.45
C ARG A 7 9.78 -0.82 9.74
N PRO A 8 9.10 -0.09 8.83
CA PRO A 8 7.95 -0.64 8.11
C PRO A 8 8.38 -1.65 7.04
N CYS A 9 7.71 -2.80 7.00
CA CYS A 9 7.84 -3.81 5.94
C CYS A 9 6.54 -3.89 5.13
N LEU A 10 6.35 -2.93 4.22
CA LEU A 10 5.11 -2.77 3.45
C LEU A 10 5.13 -3.56 2.13
N PRO A 11 3.99 -4.12 1.70
CA PRO A 11 3.84 -4.74 0.39
C PRO A 11 3.91 -3.72 -0.74
N TYR A 12 4.34 -4.16 -1.92
CA TYR A 12 4.26 -3.33 -3.12
C TYR A 12 2.80 -3.13 -3.56
N THR A 13 2.39 -1.87 -3.73
CA THR A 13 1.10 -1.53 -4.32
C THR A 13 1.28 -1.12 -5.77
N ARG A 14 0.68 -1.87 -6.70
CA ARG A 14 0.74 -1.54 -8.12
C ARG A 14 0.11 -0.15 -8.36
N PRO A 15 0.77 0.75 -9.12
CA PRO A 15 0.19 2.04 -9.45
C PRO A 15 -1.15 1.87 -10.17
N ARG A 16 -2.16 2.59 -9.69
CA ARG A 16 -3.51 2.62 -10.26
C ARG A 16 -3.63 3.79 -11.23
N GLY A 17 -4.26 3.58 -12.39
CA GLY A 17 -4.48 4.63 -13.38
C GLY A 17 -4.80 4.08 -14.77
N LYS A 18 -5.38 4.92 -15.63
CA LYS A 18 -5.60 4.58 -17.04
C LYS A 18 -4.25 4.53 -17.78
N LYS A 19 -4.09 3.56 -18.69
CA LYS A 19 -2.90 3.45 -19.56
C LYS A 19 -2.82 4.69 -20.47
N GLY A 20 -1.61 5.21 -20.71
CA GLY A 20 -1.37 6.39 -21.55
C GLY A 20 -1.51 7.76 -20.86
N TYR A 21 -1.84 7.78 -19.57
CA TYR A 21 -1.87 9.03 -18.78
C TYR A 21 -0.63 9.19 -17.93
N LEU A 22 -0.21 10.44 -17.78
CA LEU A 22 0.88 10.82 -16.89
C LEU A 22 0.53 10.44 -15.44
N ARG A 23 1.43 9.65 -14.85
CA ARG A 23 1.33 9.14 -13.48
C ARG A 23 1.84 10.17 -12.50
N LYS A 24 1.41 10.06 -11.24
CA LYS A 24 1.89 10.92 -10.15
C LYS A 24 3.42 10.88 -9.99
N SER A 25 4.05 9.74 -10.28
CA SER A 25 5.50 9.55 -10.21
C SER A 25 6.29 10.43 -11.19
N GLU A 26 5.67 10.89 -12.27
CA GLU A 26 6.30 11.76 -13.27
C GLU A 26 6.26 13.23 -12.86
N PHE A 27 5.55 13.56 -11.78
CA PHE A 27 5.50 14.91 -11.23
C PHE A 27 6.49 15.00 -10.07
N HIS A 28 7.42 15.96 -10.18
CA HIS A 28 8.36 16.24 -9.10
C HIS A 28 7.70 17.17 -8.07
N TYR A 29 7.91 16.90 -6.79
CA TYR A 29 7.43 17.79 -5.72
C TYR A 29 8.58 18.62 -5.16
N ASP A 30 8.44 19.94 -5.24
CA ASP A 30 9.33 20.87 -4.56
C ASP A 30 8.77 21.18 -3.17
N SER A 31 9.46 20.68 -2.13
CA SER A 31 9.09 20.90 -0.73
C SER A 31 9.28 22.34 -0.27
N LYS A 32 10.25 23.08 -0.84
CA LYS A 32 10.55 24.47 -0.44
C LYS A 32 9.45 25.41 -0.91
N ARG A 33 8.98 25.22 -2.14
CA ARG A 33 7.94 26.06 -2.77
C ARG A 33 6.53 25.51 -2.57
N ASN A 34 6.39 24.28 -2.05
CA ASN A 34 5.12 23.57 -1.90
C ASN A 34 4.32 23.51 -3.22
N VAL A 35 5.00 23.15 -4.31
CA VAL A 35 4.42 23.02 -5.66
C VAL A 35 4.81 21.70 -6.30
N TYR A 36 3.96 21.22 -7.20
CA TYR A 36 4.31 20.12 -8.09
C TYR A 36 4.76 20.66 -9.44
N LEU A 37 5.83 20.09 -9.98
CA LEU A 37 6.35 20.39 -11.31
C LEU A 37 5.94 19.28 -12.27
N CYS A 38 5.30 19.69 -13.37
CA CYS A 38 5.01 18.84 -14.52
C CYS A 38 6.31 18.55 -15.31
N PRO A 39 6.41 17.43 -16.05
CA PRO A 39 7.49 17.19 -17.01
C PRO A 39 7.72 18.34 -18.01
N ASN A 40 6.67 19.10 -18.34
CA ASN A 40 6.75 20.28 -19.21
C ASN A 40 7.13 21.58 -18.46
N GLY A 41 7.66 21.49 -17.24
CA GLY A 41 8.09 22.63 -16.42
C GLY A 41 6.96 23.46 -15.80
N GLN A 42 5.69 23.11 -16.01
CA GLN A 42 4.56 23.88 -15.45
C GLN A 42 4.30 23.54 -13.97
N GLU A 43 4.11 24.59 -13.16
CA GLU A 43 3.80 24.47 -11.73
C GLU A 43 2.31 24.17 -11.48
N LEU A 44 2.05 23.26 -10.55
CA LEU A 44 0.74 22.99 -9.96
C LEU A 44 0.73 23.52 -8.53
N ARG A 45 -0.16 24.47 -8.27
CA ARG A 45 -0.26 25.17 -6.97
C ARG A 45 -1.20 24.46 -6.03
N TYR A 46 -0.92 24.55 -4.74
CA TYR A 46 -1.82 24.10 -3.69
C TYR A 46 -3.17 24.84 -3.78
N SER A 47 -4.26 24.09 -3.68
CA SER A 47 -5.62 24.62 -3.72
C SER A 47 -6.30 24.48 -2.36
N THR A 48 -6.45 23.25 -1.86
CA THR A 48 -7.26 22.99 -0.66
C THR A 48 -6.89 21.65 -0.05
N THR A 49 -7.04 21.50 1.27
CA THR A 49 -6.95 20.22 1.98
C THR A 49 -8.36 19.70 2.24
N ASN A 50 -8.61 18.43 1.89
CA ASN A 50 -9.90 17.78 2.14
C ASN A 50 -10.02 17.33 3.60
N LYS A 51 -11.24 17.07 4.08
CA LYS A 51 -11.49 16.51 5.43
C LYS A 51 -10.85 15.13 5.68
N GLN A 52 -10.41 14.47 4.61
CA GLN A 52 -9.72 13.18 4.63
C GLN A 52 -8.19 13.33 4.56
N ASP A 53 -7.64 14.49 4.94
CA ASP A 53 -6.19 14.72 5.00
C ASP A 53 -5.44 14.60 3.66
N TYR A 54 -6.11 14.98 2.57
CA TYR A 54 -5.51 15.09 1.24
C TYR A 54 -5.36 16.54 0.80
N ARG A 55 -4.12 16.95 0.54
CA ARG A 55 -3.78 18.22 -0.12
C ARG A 55 -3.99 18.09 -1.63
N LYS A 56 -4.77 19.01 -2.21
CA LYS A 56 -5.05 19.06 -3.66
C LYS A 56 -4.18 20.13 -4.31
N TYR A 57 -3.51 19.77 -5.40
CA TYR A 57 -2.73 20.67 -6.25
C TYR A 57 -3.38 20.75 -7.62
N LYS A 58 -3.56 21.96 -8.16
CA LYS A 58 -4.24 22.19 -9.44
C LYS A 58 -3.28 22.83 -10.44
N SER A 59 -3.35 22.38 -11.70
CA SER A 59 -2.69 23.07 -12.82
C SER A 59 -3.50 24.29 -13.26
N ASN A 60 -2.84 25.22 -13.96
CA ASN A 60 -3.50 26.34 -14.60
C ASN A 60 -3.96 25.93 -16.01
N GLY A 61 -5.28 25.86 -16.22
CA GLY A 61 -5.90 25.42 -17.47
C GLY A 61 -5.53 26.29 -18.68
N ALA A 62 -5.37 27.60 -18.50
CA ALA A 62 -5.01 28.52 -19.59
C ALA A 62 -3.63 28.21 -20.17
N LYS A 63 -2.67 27.85 -19.31
CA LYS A 63 -1.31 27.44 -19.73
C LYS A 63 -1.27 26.01 -20.27
N CYS A 64 -2.14 25.12 -19.76
CA CYS A 64 -2.20 23.74 -20.20
C CYS A 64 -2.89 23.55 -21.56
N ALA A 65 -3.76 24.48 -21.99
CA ALA A 65 -4.52 24.37 -23.23
C ALA A 65 -3.64 24.23 -24.49
N GLY A 66 -2.47 24.87 -24.51
CA GLY A 66 -1.49 24.77 -25.61
C GLY A 66 -0.41 23.69 -25.40
N CYS A 67 -0.53 22.83 -24.40
CA CYS A 67 0.52 21.87 -24.06
C CYS A 67 0.50 20.66 -25.02
N PRO A 68 1.66 20.25 -25.59
CA PRO A 68 1.72 19.07 -26.46
C PRO A 68 1.34 17.77 -25.74
N LEU A 69 1.51 17.73 -24.41
CA LEU A 69 1.17 16.59 -23.57
C LEU A 69 -0.30 16.57 -23.11
N LEU A 70 -1.15 17.50 -23.56
CA LEU A 70 -2.53 17.64 -23.06
C LEU A 70 -3.31 16.31 -23.09
N ALA A 71 -3.20 15.54 -24.18
CA ALA A 71 -3.88 14.27 -24.38
C ALA A 71 -3.52 13.22 -23.30
N GLN A 72 -2.27 13.23 -22.83
CA GLN A 72 -1.77 12.35 -21.76
C GLN A 72 -1.95 12.97 -20.36
N PHE A 73 -2.06 14.30 -20.30
CA PHE A 73 -2.16 15.06 -19.06
C PHE A 73 -3.57 14.98 -18.47
N THR A 74 -4.60 15.38 -19.24
CA THR A 74 -6.00 15.47 -18.76
C THR A 74 -7.05 15.41 -19.89
N GLN A 75 -8.17 14.74 -19.62
CA GLN A 75 -9.41 14.82 -20.42
C GLN A 75 -10.44 15.80 -19.85
N SER A 76 -10.07 16.64 -18.87
CA SER A 76 -11.01 17.62 -18.31
C SER A 76 -11.33 18.70 -19.35
N ARG A 77 -12.60 19.09 -19.46
CA ARG A 77 -13.06 20.20 -20.32
C ARG A 77 -12.36 21.53 -20.01
N ASN A 78 -11.89 21.70 -18.77
CA ASN A 78 -11.19 22.90 -18.33
C ASN A 78 -9.66 22.79 -18.44
N HIS A 79 -9.13 21.67 -18.96
CA HIS A 79 -7.69 21.39 -19.08
C HIS A 79 -6.91 21.48 -17.76
N VAL A 80 -7.58 21.20 -16.63
CA VAL A 80 -6.99 21.26 -15.27
C VAL A 80 -6.73 19.84 -14.75
N LYS A 81 -5.47 19.58 -14.36
CA LYS A 81 -5.07 18.37 -13.63
C LYS A 81 -5.16 18.63 -12.14
N VAL A 82 -5.69 17.66 -11.40
CA VAL A 82 -5.67 17.67 -9.94
C VAL A 82 -4.77 16.53 -9.46
N ILE A 83 -3.75 16.86 -8.67
CA ILE A 83 -2.90 15.89 -7.97
C ILE A 83 -3.24 15.93 -6.49
N THR A 84 -3.43 14.75 -5.90
CA THR A 84 -3.64 14.60 -4.46
C THR A 84 -2.36 14.10 -3.79
N ARG A 85 -1.95 14.80 -2.73
CA ARG A 85 -0.86 14.41 -1.83
C ARG A 85 -1.46 14.18 -0.45
N HIS A 86 -1.18 13.02 0.15
CA HIS A 86 -1.56 12.79 1.54
C HIS A 86 -0.69 13.67 2.46
N ILE A 87 -1.20 14.10 3.61
CA ILE A 87 -0.39 14.88 4.58
C ILE A 87 0.86 14.09 5.00
N TRP A 88 0.73 12.78 5.13
CA TRP A 88 1.81 11.86 5.55
C TRP A 88 2.59 11.28 4.37
N GLN A 89 2.56 11.92 3.20
CA GLN A 89 3.23 11.40 2.00
C GLN A 89 4.73 11.20 2.23
N ASP A 90 5.38 12.06 3.02
CA ASP A 90 6.82 11.98 3.27
C ASP A 90 7.18 10.68 4.01
N TYR A 91 6.36 10.26 4.97
CA TYR A 91 6.53 8.97 5.65
C TYR A 91 6.27 7.78 4.72
N LEU A 92 5.32 7.90 3.79
CA LEU A 92 5.05 6.86 2.79
C LEU A 92 6.21 6.71 1.81
N ASP A 93 6.80 7.83 1.38
CA ASP A 93 7.95 7.84 0.47
C ASP A 93 9.18 7.24 1.16
N GLN A 94 9.40 7.54 2.45
CA GLN A 94 10.41 6.88 3.28
C GLN A 94 10.17 5.37 3.39
N ALA A 95 8.93 4.95 3.69
CA ALA A 95 8.60 3.53 3.78
C ALA A 95 8.81 2.79 2.45
N GLU A 96 8.54 3.43 1.31
CA GLU A 96 8.80 2.90 -0.03
C GLU A 96 10.31 2.78 -0.32
N ALA A 97 11.11 3.75 0.11
CA ALA A 97 12.57 3.65 0.02
C ALA A 97 13.11 2.48 0.86
N ILE A 98 12.61 2.35 2.11
CA ILE A 98 12.93 1.26 3.02
C ILE A 98 12.53 -0.10 2.40
N ARG A 99 11.38 -0.20 1.72
CA ARG A 99 10.93 -1.41 1.01
C ARG A 99 11.94 -1.91 -0.04
N LEU A 100 12.67 -1.01 -0.70
CA LEU A 100 13.62 -1.37 -1.76
C LEU A 100 14.95 -1.94 -1.23
N THR A 101 15.23 -1.78 0.06
CA THR A 101 16.45 -2.31 0.70
C THR A 101 16.51 -3.84 0.64
N PRO A 102 17.70 -4.45 0.49
CA PRO A 102 17.85 -5.90 0.36
C PRO A 102 17.32 -6.65 1.59
N GLU A 103 17.65 -6.15 2.78
CA GLU A 103 17.17 -6.68 4.07
C GLU A 103 15.63 -6.76 4.14
N ASN A 104 14.94 -5.71 3.72
CA ASN A 104 13.48 -5.72 3.72
C ASN A 104 12.90 -6.70 2.70
N LYS A 105 13.56 -6.89 1.55
CA LYS A 105 13.13 -7.89 0.57
C LYS A 105 13.24 -9.30 1.13
N GLU A 106 14.31 -9.59 1.85
CA GLU A 106 14.51 -10.89 2.52
C GLU A 106 13.47 -11.13 3.62
N ILE A 107 13.25 -10.14 4.49
CA ILE A 107 12.22 -10.21 5.55
C ILE A 107 10.83 -10.41 4.93
N TYR A 108 10.51 -9.63 3.89
CA TYR A 108 9.21 -9.73 3.22
C TYR A 108 9.04 -11.09 2.53
N ALA A 109 10.08 -11.64 1.91
CA ALA A 109 10.05 -12.96 1.28
C ALA A 109 9.66 -14.07 2.27
N ARG A 110 10.05 -13.97 3.55
CA ARG A 110 9.68 -14.94 4.60
C ARG A 110 8.19 -14.89 5.02
N ARG A 111 7.42 -13.85 4.64
CA ARG A 111 5.97 -13.79 4.95
C ARG A 111 5.18 -14.93 4.28
N LYS A 112 5.56 -15.31 3.06
CA LYS A 112 4.89 -16.39 2.31
C LYS A 112 4.99 -17.74 3.02
N GLU A 113 6.12 -17.97 3.71
CA GLU A 113 6.44 -19.24 4.37
C GLU A 113 5.76 -19.37 5.73
N THR A 114 5.69 -18.27 6.46
CA THR A 114 5.26 -18.24 7.86
C THR A 114 3.80 -17.81 7.99
N VAL A 115 3.52 -16.55 7.67
CA VAL A 115 2.24 -15.89 7.94
C VAL A 115 1.19 -16.33 6.94
N GLU A 116 1.47 -16.26 5.63
CA GLU A 116 0.49 -16.57 4.59
C GLU A 116 0.09 -18.05 4.62
N ARG A 117 1.04 -18.94 4.94
CA ARG A 117 0.76 -20.38 5.12
C ARG A 117 -0.23 -20.64 6.25
N SER A 118 -0.07 -20.00 7.41
CA SER A 118 -1.02 -20.13 8.53
C SER A 118 -2.41 -19.62 8.17
N PHE A 119 -2.50 -18.48 7.45
CA PHE A 119 -3.79 -17.97 6.98
C PHE A 119 -4.43 -18.86 5.90
N GLY A 120 -3.61 -19.47 5.04
CA GLY A 120 -4.08 -20.46 4.06
C GLY A 120 -4.67 -21.69 4.74
N ASP A 121 -3.95 -22.29 5.71
CA ASP A 121 -4.45 -23.42 6.50
C ASP A 121 -5.74 -23.04 7.25
N ALA A 122 -5.82 -21.85 7.84
CA ALA A 122 -7.01 -21.40 8.54
C ALA A 122 -8.24 -21.30 7.61
N LYS A 123 -8.04 -20.84 6.37
CA LYS A 123 -9.11 -20.72 5.37
C LYS A 123 -9.52 -22.06 4.79
N GLU A 124 -8.57 -22.84 4.30
CA GLU A 124 -8.85 -24.09 3.57
C GLU A 124 -9.16 -25.26 4.50
N LYS A 125 -8.42 -25.41 5.61
CA LYS A 125 -8.53 -26.58 6.50
C LYS A 125 -9.44 -26.34 7.68
N CYS A 126 -9.52 -25.10 8.17
CA CYS A 126 -10.35 -24.75 9.33
C CYS A 126 -11.65 -24.02 8.93
N GLY A 127 -11.98 -23.98 7.63
CA GLY A 127 -13.28 -23.48 7.15
C GLY A 127 -13.50 -21.97 7.30
N MET A 128 -12.45 -21.18 7.58
CA MET A 128 -12.58 -19.75 7.87
C MET A 128 -12.80 -18.87 6.62
N ARG A 129 -13.18 -19.48 5.49
CA ARG A 129 -13.71 -18.76 4.31
C ARG A 129 -15.11 -18.21 4.56
N TRP A 130 -15.88 -18.85 5.43
CA TRP A 130 -17.26 -18.50 5.74
C TRP A 130 -17.47 -18.38 7.24
N THR A 131 -18.38 -17.51 7.64
CA THR A 131 -18.83 -17.40 9.02
C THR A 131 -19.87 -18.48 9.29
N THR A 132 -19.55 -19.45 10.13
CA THR A 132 -20.50 -20.52 10.52
C THR A 132 -21.39 -20.11 11.69
N LEU A 133 -21.03 -19.06 12.43
CA LEU A 133 -21.77 -18.56 13.58
C LEU A 133 -22.20 -17.10 13.37
N CYS A 134 -23.34 -16.73 13.95
CA CYS A 134 -23.85 -15.37 13.93
C CYS A 134 -23.41 -14.58 15.16
N GLY A 135 -22.92 -13.36 14.94
CA GLY A 135 -22.55 -12.40 16.00
C GLY A 135 -21.05 -12.35 16.29
N LYS A 136 -20.57 -11.14 16.63
CA LYS A 136 -19.14 -10.84 16.84
C LYS A 136 -18.50 -11.71 17.92
N ALA A 137 -19.18 -11.90 19.06
CA ALA A 137 -18.66 -12.70 20.17
C ALA A 137 -18.40 -14.15 19.76
N LYS A 138 -19.36 -14.79 19.10
CA LYS A 138 -19.26 -16.19 18.64
C LYS A 138 -18.18 -16.36 17.58
N MET A 139 -18.12 -15.45 16.61
CA MET A 139 -17.06 -15.48 15.58
C MET A 139 -15.66 -15.23 16.16
N SER A 140 -15.55 -14.38 17.20
CA SER A 140 -14.27 -14.15 17.88
C SER A 140 -13.80 -15.41 18.60
N MET A 141 -14.70 -16.12 19.29
CA MET A 141 -14.37 -17.41 19.93
C MET A 141 -13.93 -18.46 18.91
N GLN A 142 -14.65 -18.60 17.79
CA GLN A 142 -14.27 -19.52 16.72
C GLN A 142 -12.87 -19.20 16.17
N ALA A 143 -12.60 -17.94 15.85
CA ALA A 143 -11.29 -17.53 15.36
C ALA A 143 -10.18 -17.85 16.38
N MET A 144 -10.40 -17.56 17.67
CA MET A 144 -9.45 -17.88 18.74
C MET A 144 -9.16 -19.39 18.81
N LEU A 145 -10.19 -20.24 18.80
CA LEU A 145 -10.03 -21.69 18.82
C LEU A 145 -9.29 -22.20 17.58
N THR A 146 -9.61 -21.68 16.39
CA THR A 146 -8.92 -22.01 15.14
C THR A 146 -7.43 -21.68 15.21
N PHE A 147 -7.07 -20.47 15.65
CA PHE A 147 -5.67 -20.09 15.77
C PHE A 147 -4.94 -20.83 16.90
N ALA A 148 -5.62 -21.17 17.99
CA ALA A 148 -5.07 -22.05 19.03
C ALA A 148 -4.72 -23.43 18.46
N ALA A 149 -5.62 -24.05 17.69
CA ALA A 149 -5.36 -25.32 17.03
C ALA A 149 -4.19 -25.24 16.02
N LEU A 150 -4.09 -24.15 15.25
CA LEU A 150 -2.96 -23.93 14.34
C LEU A 150 -1.63 -23.76 15.09
N ASN A 151 -1.63 -23.10 16.25
CA ASN A 151 -0.46 -22.97 17.10
C ASN A 151 -0.03 -24.33 17.68
N LEU A 152 -0.99 -25.15 18.14
CA LEU A 152 -0.71 -26.52 18.61
C LEU A 152 -0.13 -27.38 17.50
N LYS A 153 -0.69 -27.31 16.29
CA LYS A 153 -0.13 -27.99 15.11
C LYS A 153 1.30 -27.54 14.83
N LYS A 154 1.59 -26.24 14.93
CA LYS A 154 2.93 -25.70 14.72
C LYS A 154 3.92 -26.22 15.77
N LEU A 155 3.52 -26.27 17.04
CA LEU A 155 4.31 -26.86 18.13
C LEU A 155 4.59 -28.35 17.88
N ALA A 156 3.58 -29.11 17.45
CA ALA A 156 3.75 -30.52 17.10
C ALA A 156 4.77 -30.67 15.95
N CYS A 157 4.67 -29.88 14.88
CA CYS A 157 5.66 -29.92 13.80
C CYS A 157 7.09 -29.56 14.21
N TRP A 158 7.27 -28.77 15.27
CA TRP A 158 8.60 -28.43 15.80
C TRP A 158 9.19 -29.51 16.70
N THR A 159 8.33 -30.27 17.39
CA THR A 159 8.72 -31.28 18.38
C THR A 159 8.74 -32.69 17.80
N TRP A 160 8.18 -32.89 16.62
CA TRP A 160 8.15 -34.18 15.95
C TRP A 160 9.52 -34.52 15.35
N GLU A 161 10.23 -35.46 15.98
CA GLU A 161 11.39 -36.11 15.39
C GLU A 161 10.91 -37.05 14.26
N SER A 162 11.47 -36.90 13.06
CA SER A 162 11.21 -37.84 11.97
C SER A 162 11.66 -39.23 12.40
N PRO A 163 10.85 -40.29 12.21
CA PRO A 163 11.34 -41.64 12.45
C PRO A 163 12.55 -41.91 11.57
N GLU A 164 13.60 -42.52 12.13
CA GLU A 164 14.76 -42.96 11.34
C GLU A 164 14.27 -43.90 10.23
N PRO A 165 14.68 -43.68 8.96
CA PRO A 165 14.36 -44.62 7.90
C PRO A 165 15.01 -45.96 8.23
N ALA A 166 14.18 -47.01 8.32
CA ALA A 166 14.60 -48.39 8.55
C ALA A 166 15.50 -48.94 7.45
#